data_AF-A0A915I0V1-F1
#
_entry.id   AF-A0A915I0V1-F1
#
_cell.length_a   1.000
_cell.length_b   1.000
_cell.length_c   1.000
_cell.angle_alpha   90.00
_cell.angle_beta   90.00
_cell.angle_gamma   90.00
#
_symmetry.space_group_name_H-M   'P 1'
#
loop_
_entity.id
_entity.type
_entity.pdbx_description
1 polymer ?
#
loop_
_entity_poly.entity_id
_entity_poly.type
_entity_poly.pdbx_seq_one_letter_code
_entity_poly.pdbx_strand_id
1 'polypeptide(L)'
;MISRSLGPEFGGSVGIVFSLANIMAGAMNVVGFAETCRDLMRDHKTKIIDADTNDIRIIGCAVLLLLACIVLVGVDFEIKAQVVLLVVLTAALVNYAVGTFLTPTLVQRSK
;
A
#
# COMPACT_ATOMS: atom_id res chain seq x y z
N MET A 1 6.75 -26.39 -2.18
CA MET A 1 6.97 -27.00 -3.52
C MET A 1 8.44 -26.95 -3.91
N ILE A 2 9.12 -25.81 -3.77
CA ILE A 2 10.55 -25.62 -4.13
C ILE A 2 11.51 -26.54 -3.34
N SER A 3 11.38 -26.63 -2.01
CA SER A 3 12.27 -27.47 -1.17
C SER A 3 12.19 -28.96 -1.45
N ARG A 4 11.08 -29.45 -2.03
CA ARG A 4 10.91 -30.85 -2.44
C ARG A 4 11.54 -31.15 -3.80
N SER A 5 11.63 -30.15 -4.68
CA SER A 5 12.15 -30.32 -6.05
C SER A 5 13.64 -29.99 -6.17
N LEU A 6 14.18 -29.09 -5.34
CA LEU A 6 15.56 -28.58 -5.46
C LEU A 6 16.49 -28.99 -4.29
N GLY A 7 15.97 -29.76 -3.33
CA GLY A 7 16.69 -30.16 -2.13
C GLY A 7 16.59 -29.14 -0.98
N PRO A 8 16.83 -29.59 0.27
CA PRO A 8 16.66 -28.76 1.47
C PRO A 8 17.63 -27.56 1.52
N GLU A 9 18.82 -27.70 0.95
CA GLU A 9 19.85 -26.65 0.87
C GLU A 9 19.46 -25.47 -0.03
N PHE A 10 18.90 -25.74 -1.21
CA PHE A 10 18.37 -24.69 -2.10
C PHE A 10 17.00 -24.18 -1.64
N GLY A 11 16.17 -25.04 -1.04
CA GLY A 11 14.88 -24.63 -0.50
C GLY A 11 14.99 -23.66 0.69
N GLY A 12 15.94 -23.90 1.59
CA GLY A 12 16.15 -23.05 2.77
C GLY A 12 16.72 -21.67 2.42
N SER A 13 17.77 -21.63 1.61
CA SER A 13 18.42 -20.38 1.20
C SER A 13 17.50 -19.49 0.37
N VAL A 14 16.83 -20.04 -0.65
CA VAL A 14 15.85 -19.30 -1.46
C VAL A 14 14.66 -18.85 -0.61
N GLY A 15 14.22 -19.66 0.35
CA GLY A 15 13.12 -19.32 1.26
C GLY A 15 13.40 -18.08 2.11
N ILE A 16 14.62 -17.94 2.65
CA ILE A 16 15.01 -16.78 3.46
C ILE A 16 15.02 -15.50 2.61
N VAL A 17 15.64 -15.56 1.43
CA VAL A 17 15.71 -14.40 0.51
C VAL A 17 14.30 -13.99 0.05
N PHE A 18 13.45 -14.96 -0.28
CA PHE A 18 12.07 -14.70 -0.68
C PHE A 18 11.23 -14.10 0.45
N SER A 19 11.40 -14.56 1.69
CA SER A 19 10.73 -13.99 2.86
C SER A 19 11.13 -12.52 3.06
N LEU A 20 12.43 -12.23 3.03
CA LEU A 20 12.93 -10.85 3.13
C LEU A 20 12.40 -9.95 2.01
N ALA A 21 12.35 -10.45 0.78
CA ALA A 21 11.78 -9.71 -0.34
C ALA A 21 10.31 -9.36 -0.13
N ASN A 22 9.49 -10.29 0.39
CA ASN A 22 8.08 -10.01 0.70
C ASN A 22 7.93 -9.01 1.85
N ILE A 23 8.79 -9.08 2.89
CA ILE A 23 8.79 -8.11 3.99
C ILE A 23 9.11 -6.70 3.46
N MET A 24 10.13 -6.58 2.61
CA MET A 24 10.52 -5.31 1.98
C MET A 24 9.39 -4.76 1.09
N ALA A 25 8.76 -5.60 0.27
CA ALA A 25 7.64 -5.21 -0.57
C ALA A 25 6.45 -4.70 0.28
N GLY A 26 6.14 -5.40 1.38
CA GLY A 26 5.12 -4.95 2.33
C GLY A 26 5.45 -3.60 2.95
N ALA A 27 6.71 -3.40 3.38
CA ALA A 27 7.16 -2.12 3.93
C ALA A 27 7.04 -0.97 2.91
N MET A 28 7.43 -1.19 1.65
CA MET A 28 7.32 -0.19 0.58
C MET A 28 5.87 0.23 0.32
N ASN A 29 4.93 -0.72 0.34
CA ASN A 29 3.50 -0.40 0.19
C ASN A 29 2.99 0.49 1.34
N VAL A 30 3.40 0.21 2.58
CA VAL A 30 3.00 1.02 3.75
C VAL A 30 3.61 2.41 3.70
N VAL A 31 4.89 2.54 3.34
CA VAL A 31 5.56 3.84 3.22
C VAL A 31 4.93 4.70 2.12
N GLY A 32 4.68 4.14 0.92
CA GLY A 32 4.04 4.88 -0.16
C GLY A 32 2.61 5.34 0.17
N PHE A 33 1.86 4.54 0.92
CA PHE A 33 0.57 4.96 1.46
C PHE A 33 0.71 6.13 2.46
N ALA A 34 1.66 6.05 3.40
CA ALA A 34 1.90 7.10 4.38
C ALA A 34 2.35 8.43 3.74
N GLU A 35 3.16 8.38 2.69
CA GLU A 35 3.54 9.54 1.88
C GLU A 35 2.30 10.18 1.23
N THR A 36 1.46 9.37 0.58
CA THR A 36 0.22 9.85 -0.06
C THR A 36 -0.73 10.50 0.96
N CYS A 37 -0.88 9.90 2.15
CA CYS A 37 -1.69 10.49 3.23
C CYS A 37 -1.13 11.83 3.71
N ARG A 38 0.19 11.92 3.89
CA ARG A 38 0.86 13.15 4.32
C ARG A 38 0.73 14.25 3.27
N ASP A 39 0.83 13.92 1.99
CA ASP A 39 0.65 14.89 0.90
C ASP A 39 -0.79 15.40 0.84
N LEU A 40 -1.78 14.51 0.99
CA LEU A 40 -3.18 14.92 1.10
C LEU A 40 -3.43 15.84 2.31
N MET A 41 -2.83 15.55 3.46
CA MET A 41 -2.92 16.41 4.64
C MET A 41 -2.30 17.80 4.41
N ARG A 42 -1.15 17.86 3.71
CA ARG A 42 -0.49 19.11 3.33
C ARG A 42 -1.40 19.99 2.46
N ASP A 43 -2.06 19.42 1.47
CA ASP A 43 -3.01 20.13 0.59
C ASP A 43 -4.18 20.73 1.37
N HIS A 44 -4.64 20.03 2.41
CA HIS A 44 -5.70 20.48 3.32
C HIS A 44 -5.19 21.36 4.48
N LYS A 45 -3.92 21.81 4.46
CA LYS A 45 -3.28 22.62 5.51
C LYS A 45 -3.35 22.01 6.92
N THR A 46 -3.51 20.69 7.01
CA THR A 46 -3.58 19.96 8.28
C THR A 46 -2.22 19.30 8.55
N LYS A 47 -1.73 19.36 9.78
CA LYS A 47 -0.43 18.80 10.19
C LYS A 47 -0.62 17.98 11.47
N ILE A 48 0.07 16.84 11.61
CA ILE A 48 0.10 16.11 12.88
C ILE A 48 1.14 16.74 13.82
N ILE A 49 2.41 16.80 13.39
CA ILE A 49 3.49 17.46 14.14
C ILE A 49 4.13 18.55 13.28
N ASP A 50 4.79 18.16 12.20
CA ASP A 50 5.56 19.06 11.32
C ASP A 50 5.11 19.00 9.86
N ALA A 51 4.19 18.07 9.54
CA ALA A 51 3.82 17.67 8.19
C ALA A 51 5.02 17.26 7.35
N ASP A 52 6.07 16.70 7.93
CA ASP A 52 7.26 16.28 7.18
C ASP A 52 7.58 14.80 7.44
N THR A 53 8.86 14.45 7.57
CA THR A 53 9.29 13.05 7.66
C THR A 53 8.75 12.34 8.90
N ASN A 54 8.52 13.08 9.98
CA ASN A 54 8.03 12.51 11.23
C ASN A 54 6.57 12.04 11.11
N ASP A 55 5.73 12.82 10.41
CA ASP A 55 4.33 12.45 10.16
C ASP A 55 4.24 11.16 9.32
N ILE A 56 5.13 10.98 8.33
CA ILE A 56 5.21 9.73 7.54
C ILE A 56 5.53 8.52 8.43
N ARG A 57 6.47 8.68 9.38
CA ARG A 57 6.85 7.59 10.31
C ARG A 57 5.70 7.22 11.24
N ILE A 58 4.99 8.21 11.77
CA ILE A 58 3.87 7.98 12.70
C ILE A 58 2.72 7.28 11.99
N ILE A 59 2.31 7.79 10.81
CA ILE A 59 1.25 7.18 10.01
C ILE A 59 1.67 5.77 9.58
N GLY A 60 2.90 5.60 9.10
CA GLY A 60 3.44 4.30 8.69
C GLY A 60 3.42 3.27 9.82
N CYS A 61 3.90 3.64 11.03
CA CYS A 61 3.86 2.76 12.20
C CYS A 61 2.43 2.41 12.62
N ALA A 62 1.52 3.38 12.62
CA ALA A 62 0.11 3.16 12.97
C ALA A 62 -0.57 2.19 11.98
N VAL A 63 -0.35 2.38 10.67
CA VAL A 63 -0.88 1.51 9.61
C VAL A 63 -0.29 0.11 9.70
N LEU A 64 1.02 -0.01 9.93
CA LEU A 64 1.67 -1.31 10.06
C LEU A 64 1.15 -2.10 11.27
N LEU A 65 0.93 -1.43 12.41
CA LEU A 65 0.31 -2.05 13.59
C LEU A 65 -1.14 -2.48 13.30
N LEU A 66 -1.93 -1.64 12.62
CA LEU A 66 -3.29 -1.97 12.23
C LEU A 66 -3.32 -3.20 11.30
N LEU A 67 -2.48 -3.23 10.27
CA LEU A 67 -2.35 -4.38 9.37
C LEU A 67 -1.92 -5.63 10.11
N ALA A 68 -0.97 -5.53 11.05
CA ALA A 68 -0.58 -6.65 11.90
C ALA A 68 -1.77 -7.17 12.74
N CYS A 69 -2.58 -6.28 13.31
CA CYS A 69 -3.80 -6.68 14.01
C CYS A 69 -4.79 -7.41 13.09
N ILE A 70 -5.00 -6.94 11.85
CA ILE A 70 -5.90 -7.60 10.89
C ILE A 70 -5.43 -9.04 10.59
N VAL A 71 -4.13 -9.22 10.34
CA VAL A 71 -3.55 -10.54 10.04
C VAL A 71 -3.72 -11.50 11.23
N LEU A 72 -3.65 -10.99 12.47
CA LEU A 72 -3.87 -11.80 13.67
C LEU A 72 -5.35 -12.17 13.89
N VAL A 73 -6.29 -11.33 13.45
CA VAL A 73 -7.74 -11.54 13.68
C VAL A 73 -8.30 -12.63 12.76
N GLY A 74 -7.84 -12.73 11.50
CA GLY A 74 -8.21 -13.85 10.64
C GLY A 74 -8.12 -13.59 9.14
N VAL A 75 -7.64 -14.60 8.42
CA VAL A 75 -7.41 -14.57 6.95
C VAL A 75 -8.72 -14.54 6.15
N ASP A 76 -9.84 -14.99 6.73
CA ASP A 76 -11.14 -14.95 6.05
C ASP A 76 -11.65 -13.52 5.77
N PHE A 77 -11.31 -12.57 6.65
CA PHE A 77 -11.63 -11.16 6.43
C PHE A 77 -10.80 -10.59 5.29
N GLU A 78 -9.51 -10.95 5.24
CA GLU A 78 -8.57 -10.51 4.21
C GLU A 78 -9.02 -10.93 2.81
N ILE A 79 -9.46 -12.19 2.65
CA ILE A 79 -9.92 -12.70 1.35
C ILE A 79 -11.14 -11.91 0.85
N LYS A 80 -12.08 -11.57 1.74
CA LYS A 80 -13.25 -10.75 1.38
C LYS A 80 -12.86 -9.32 1.01
N ALA A 81 -11.94 -8.73 1.78
CA ALA A 81 -11.44 -7.39 1.51
C ALA A 81 -10.71 -7.31 0.16
N GLN A 82 -9.95 -8.33 -0.22
CA GLN A 82 -9.22 -8.35 -1.49
C GLN A 82 -10.13 -8.21 -2.72
N VAL A 83 -11.30 -8.87 -2.71
CA VAL A 83 -12.27 -8.73 -3.80
C VAL A 83 -12.79 -7.31 -3.90
N VAL A 84 -13.07 -6.67 -2.77
CA VAL A 84 -13.53 -5.26 -2.73
C VAL A 84 -12.42 -4.32 -3.22
N LEU A 85 -11.18 -4.52 -2.75
CA LEU A 85 -10.02 -3.73 -3.18
C LEU A 85 -9.77 -3.86 -4.69
N LEU A 86 -9.95 -5.04 -5.27
CA LEU A 86 -9.81 -5.27 -6.71
C LEU A 86 -10.82 -4.44 -7.53
N VAL A 87 -12.08 -4.40 -7.08
CA VAL A 87 -13.12 -3.60 -7.75
C VAL A 87 -12.79 -2.11 -7.67
N VAL A 88 -12.38 -1.62 -6.50
CA VAL A 88 -12.00 -0.21 -6.32
C VAL A 88 -10.78 0.15 -7.18
N LEU A 89 -9.76 -0.70 -7.22
CA LEU A 89 -8.56 -0.48 -8.03
C LEU A 89 -8.90 -0.43 -9.52
N THR A 90 -9.74 -1.36 -9.99
CA THR A 90 -10.18 -1.41 -11.39
C THR A 90 -11.00 -0.17 -11.73
N ALA A 91 -11.93 0.24 -10.86
CA ALA A 91 -12.70 1.45 -11.02
C ALA A 91 -11.81 2.71 -11.07
N ALA A 92 -10.77 2.79 -10.22
CA ALA A 92 -9.80 3.88 -10.23
C ALA A 92 -9.02 3.94 -11.56
N LEU A 93 -8.60 2.79 -12.09
CA LEU A 93 -7.91 2.70 -13.38
C LEU A 93 -8.82 3.13 -14.54
N VAL A 94 -10.08 2.69 -14.55
CA VAL A 94 -11.06 3.12 -15.54
C VAL A 94 -11.33 4.63 -15.44
N ASN A 95 -11.51 5.16 -14.23
CA ASN A 95 -11.70 6.60 -14.01
C ASN A 95 -10.51 7.42 -14.52
N TYR A 96 -9.28 6.96 -14.25
CA TYR A 96 -8.06 7.60 -14.77
C TYR A 96 -8.00 7.56 -16.30
N ALA A 97 -8.30 6.41 -16.90
CA ALA A 97 -8.34 6.25 -18.35
C ALA A 97 -9.39 7.18 -19.00
N VAL A 98 -10.62 7.20 -18.48
CA VAL A 98 -11.69 8.09 -18.96
C VAL A 98 -11.33 9.56 -18.75
N GLY A 99 -10.73 9.90 -17.61
CA GLY A 99 -10.26 11.25 -17.29
C GLY A 99 -9.21 11.77 -18.29
N THR A 100 -8.43 10.88 -18.90
CA THR A 100 -7.44 11.25 -19.93
C THR A 100 -8.11 11.71 -21.24
N PHE A 101 -9.30 11.21 -21.56
CA PHE A 101 -10.05 11.59 -22.76
C PHE A 101 -10.93 12.84 -22.57
N LEU A 102 -11.15 13.27 -21.32
CA LEU A 102 -11.94 14.46 -21.01
C LEU A 102 -11.04 15.71 -20.96
N THR A 103 -11.39 16.74 -21.74
CA THR A 103 -10.66 18.01 -21.75
C THR A 103 -10.87 18.76 -20.43
N PRO A 104 -9.82 19.31 -19.78
CA PRO A 104 -9.95 19.95 -18.47
C PRO A 104 -10.86 21.18 -18.51
N THR A 105 -11.84 21.21 -17.60
CA THR A 105 -12.73 22.36 -17.40
C THR A 105 -11.95 23.57 -16.85
N LEU A 106 -12.36 24.80 -17.16
CA LEU A 106 -11.66 26.04 -16.76
C LEU A 106 -11.36 26.15 -15.25
N VAL A 107 -12.20 25.54 -14.41
CA VAL A 107 -12.01 25.48 -12.94
C VAL A 107 -10.83 24.58 -12.53
N GLN A 108 -10.56 23.50 -13.27
CA GLN A 108 -9.41 22.61 -13.04
C GLN A 108 -8.08 23.19 -13.54
N ARG A 109 -8.12 24.17 -14.45
CA ARG A 109 -6.94 24.86 -14.96
C ARG A 109 -6.43 25.98 -14.02
N SER A 110 -7.24 26.34 -13.01
CA SER A 110 -6.97 27.43 -12.07
C SER A 110 -6.52 26.96 -10.68
N LYS A 111 -6.43 25.65 -10.44
CA LYS A 111 -5.78 25.04 -9.27
C LYS A 111 -4.41 24.51 -9.68
#